data_AF-A0A376VHB8-F1
#
_entry.id   AF-A0A376VHB8-F1
#
_cell.length_a   1.000
_cell.length_b   1.000
_cell.length_c   1.000
_cell.angle_alpha   90.00
_cell.angle_beta   90.00
_cell.angle_gamma   90.00
#
_symmetry.space_group_name_H-M   'P 1'
#
loop_
_entity.id
_entity.type
_entity.pdbx_description
1 polymer ?
#
loop_
_entity_poly.entity_id
_entity_poly.type
_entity_poly.pdbx_seq_one_letter_code
_entity_poly.pdbx_strand_id
1 'polypeptide(L)'
;MITGATILCFSFTGFDGISNLSEETKDAERVIPRAIFLTALIGGMIFIFATYFLQLYFPDISRFKDPDASQPEIMLYVAGKAFQVGALIFSTITVLASGMAAHAGVARLMYVMGRDGVFPKSFFGYVHPKWRTPAMNIILVGAIALLAINFDLVMATALINFGALVAFTFVNLSVISQFWIREKRNKTLKDHFQYLFLPMCGALTVGALWVNLEESSMVLGLIWAAIGLIYLACVTKSFRNPVPQYEDVA
;
A
#
# COMPACT_ATOMS: atom_id res chain seq x y z
N MET A 1 15.21 -17.57 -0.09
CA MET A 1 14.78 -16.78 -1.27
C MET A 1 13.35 -16.29 -1.14
N ILE A 2 12.38 -17.15 -0.78
CA ILE A 2 10.96 -16.77 -0.79
C ILE A 2 10.60 -15.75 0.31
N THR A 3 11.12 -15.87 1.53
CA THR A 3 10.96 -14.85 2.59
C THR A 3 11.47 -13.47 2.16
N GLY A 4 12.56 -13.44 1.37
CA GLY A 4 13.08 -12.19 0.80
C GLY A 4 12.16 -11.58 -0.26
N ALA A 5 11.41 -12.40 -1.00
CA ALA A 5 10.41 -11.90 -1.94
C ALA A 5 9.28 -11.15 -1.22
N THR A 6 8.83 -11.64 -0.05
CA THR A 6 7.82 -10.96 0.77
C THR A 6 8.30 -9.61 1.32
N ILE A 7 9.57 -9.52 1.72
CA ILE A 7 10.20 -8.25 2.15
C ILE A 7 10.35 -7.28 0.95
N LEU A 8 10.69 -7.80 -0.24
CA LEU A 8 10.72 -6.99 -1.45
C LEU A 8 9.33 -6.49 -1.84
N CYS A 9 8.28 -7.32 -1.72
CA CYS A 9 6.90 -6.90 -1.96
C CYS A 9 6.48 -5.71 -1.09
N PHE A 10 6.88 -5.69 0.19
CA PHE A 10 6.70 -4.52 1.05
C PHE A 10 7.32 -3.26 0.45
N SER A 11 8.54 -3.36 -0.08
CA SER A 11 9.27 -2.23 -0.67
C SER A 11 8.62 -1.69 -1.95
N PHE A 12 7.82 -2.49 -2.64
CA PHE A 12 7.01 -2.06 -3.78
C PHE A 12 5.60 -1.60 -3.39
N THR A 13 5.20 -1.74 -2.14
CA THR A 13 3.89 -1.29 -1.66
C THR A 13 3.88 0.25 -1.58
N GLY A 14 2.92 0.90 -2.23
CA GLY A 14 2.80 2.37 -2.24
C GLY A 14 2.48 2.99 -3.62
N PHE A 15 2.59 2.23 -4.71
CA PHE A 15 2.20 2.72 -6.05
C PHE A 15 0.70 3.06 -6.14
N ASP A 16 -0.12 2.41 -5.33
CA ASP A 16 -1.55 2.59 -5.20
C ASP A 16 -1.91 3.93 -4.54
N GLY A 17 -0.99 4.52 -3.76
CA GLY A 17 -1.16 5.86 -3.18
C GLY A 17 -1.34 6.96 -4.22
N ILE A 18 -0.84 6.76 -5.45
CA ILE A 18 -1.02 7.69 -6.59
C ILE A 18 -2.51 7.82 -6.93
N SER A 19 -3.28 6.74 -6.79
CA SER A 19 -4.71 6.74 -7.10
C SER A 19 -5.54 7.64 -6.16
N ASN A 20 -5.05 7.88 -4.94
CA ASN A 20 -5.72 8.75 -3.96
C ASN A 20 -5.71 10.22 -4.37
N LEU A 21 -4.77 10.63 -5.23
CA LEU A 21 -4.69 11.98 -5.79
C LEU A 21 -5.33 12.09 -7.19
N SER A 22 -6.13 11.10 -7.58
CA SER A 22 -6.87 11.12 -8.85
C SER A 22 -7.80 12.32 -9.01
N GLU A 23 -8.49 12.70 -7.94
CA GLU A 23 -9.40 13.85 -7.94
C GLU A 23 -8.69 15.20 -8.18
N GLU A 24 -7.38 15.27 -7.94
CA GLU A 24 -6.57 16.48 -8.11
C GLU A 24 -5.67 16.45 -9.35
N THR A 25 -5.63 15.32 -10.07
CA THR A 25 -4.77 15.16 -11.22
C THR A 25 -5.51 15.55 -12.50
N LYS A 26 -4.96 16.51 -13.24
CA LYS A 26 -5.44 16.86 -14.58
C LYS A 26 -5.28 15.64 -15.51
N ASP A 27 -6.36 15.26 -16.19
CA ASP A 27 -6.40 14.08 -17.07
C ASP A 27 -6.06 12.75 -16.38
N ALA A 28 -6.65 12.50 -15.20
CA ALA A 28 -6.45 11.31 -14.37
C ALA A 28 -6.55 9.98 -15.15
N GLU A 29 -7.46 9.88 -16.13
CA GLU A 29 -7.69 8.66 -16.93
C GLU A 29 -6.42 8.16 -17.63
N ARG A 30 -5.56 9.08 -18.12
CA ARG A 30 -4.35 8.72 -18.87
C ARG A 30 -3.09 8.83 -18.02
N VAL A 31 -3.05 9.79 -17.10
CA VAL A 31 -1.85 10.10 -16.31
C VAL A 31 -1.65 9.04 -15.22
N ILE A 32 -2.70 8.60 -14.53
CA ILE A 32 -2.56 7.68 -13.40
C ILE A 32 -2.06 6.30 -13.80
N PRO A 33 -2.62 5.63 -14.83
CA PRO A 33 -2.12 4.32 -15.22
C PRO A 33 -0.65 4.37 -15.67
N ARG A 34 -0.26 5.44 -16.36
CA ARG A 34 1.13 5.66 -16.78
C ARG A 34 2.04 5.92 -15.59
N ALA A 35 1.61 6.73 -14.64
CA ALA A 35 2.38 7.04 -13.44
C ALA A 35 2.65 5.78 -12.60
N ILE A 36 1.63 4.95 -12.36
CA ILE A 36 1.75 3.67 -11.63
C ILE A 36 2.74 2.73 -12.32
N PHE A 37 2.65 2.58 -13.64
CA PHE A 37 3.56 1.69 -14.37
C PHE A 37 4.99 2.23 -14.37
N LEU A 38 5.17 3.54 -14.55
CA LEU A 38 6.48 4.18 -14.56
C LEU A 38 7.16 4.11 -13.20
N THR A 39 6.43 4.34 -12.10
CA THR A 39 6.99 4.26 -10.74
C THR A 39 7.37 2.82 -10.38
N ALA A 40 6.55 1.83 -10.73
CA ALA A 40 6.89 0.42 -10.52
C ALA A 40 8.13 0.00 -11.33
N LEU A 41 8.22 0.41 -12.60
CA LEU A 41 9.33 0.07 -13.49
C LEU A 41 10.64 0.74 -13.05
N ILE A 42 10.61 2.04 -12.78
CA ILE A 42 11.79 2.80 -12.35
C ILE A 42 12.24 2.32 -10.97
N GLY A 43 11.32 2.18 -10.01
CA GLY A 43 11.63 1.66 -8.68
C GLY A 43 12.22 0.26 -8.75
N GLY A 44 11.67 -0.61 -9.60
CA GLY A 44 12.18 -1.96 -9.79
C GLY A 44 13.57 -2.00 -10.42
N MET A 45 13.83 -1.17 -11.43
CA MET A 45 15.18 -1.04 -11.98
C MET A 45 16.16 -0.57 -10.92
N ILE A 46 15.83 0.45 -10.13
CA ILE A 46 16.70 0.95 -9.05
C ILE A 46 17.02 -0.18 -8.05
N PHE A 47 16.03 -0.97 -7.65
CA PHE A 47 16.27 -2.13 -6.77
C PHE A 47 17.18 -3.16 -7.40
N ILE A 48 16.94 -3.55 -8.66
CA ILE A 48 17.79 -4.54 -9.36
C ILE A 48 19.24 -4.04 -9.47
N PHE A 49 19.44 -2.79 -9.88
CA PHE A 49 20.77 -2.19 -9.98
C PHE A 49 21.45 -2.13 -8.60
N ALA A 50 20.77 -1.63 -7.58
CA ALA A 50 21.32 -1.53 -6.23
C ALA A 50 21.70 -2.90 -5.67
N THR A 51 20.80 -3.90 -5.76
CA THR A 51 21.07 -5.26 -5.29
C THR A 51 22.21 -5.93 -6.08
N TYR A 52 22.29 -5.72 -7.39
CA TYR A 52 23.37 -6.26 -8.21
C TYR A 52 24.75 -5.74 -7.78
N PHE A 53 24.90 -4.42 -7.61
CA PHE A 53 26.15 -3.83 -7.14
C PHE A 53 26.48 -4.23 -5.69
N LEU A 54 25.46 -4.33 -4.83
CA LEU A 54 25.64 -4.76 -3.46
C LEU A 54 26.17 -6.21 -3.38
N GLN A 55 25.60 -7.12 -4.15
CA GLN A 55 26.03 -8.52 -4.22
C GLN A 55 27.46 -8.66 -4.77
N LEU A 56 27.85 -7.79 -5.71
CA LEU A 56 29.19 -7.79 -6.32
C LEU A 56 30.25 -7.33 -5.31
N TYR A 57 29.91 -6.39 -4.42
CA TYR A 57 30.83 -5.88 -3.40
C TYR A 57 30.82 -6.70 -2.10
N PHE A 58 29.68 -7.25 -1.70
CA PHE A 58 29.51 -8.10 -0.51
C PHE A 58 28.97 -9.48 -0.90
N PRO A 59 29.84 -10.42 -1.29
CA PRO A 59 29.41 -11.78 -1.65
C PRO A 59 29.00 -12.63 -0.44
N ASP A 60 29.34 -12.20 0.79
CA ASP A 60 29.14 -13.00 2.02
C ASP A 60 28.41 -12.19 3.12
N ILE A 61 27.35 -12.78 3.68
CA ILE A 61 26.48 -12.17 4.71
C ILE A 61 27.16 -12.17 6.09
N SER A 62 28.23 -12.96 6.25
CA SER A 62 29.00 -13.16 7.49
C SER A 62 29.64 -11.90 8.08
N ARG A 63 29.64 -10.78 7.35
CA ARG A 63 30.17 -9.48 7.78
C ARG A 63 29.15 -8.56 8.45
N PHE A 64 27.86 -8.87 8.38
CA PHE A 64 26.80 -8.07 8.97
C PHE A 64 26.50 -8.56 10.38
N LYS A 65 26.55 -7.65 11.36
CA LYS A 65 26.20 -7.99 12.75
C LYS A 65 24.69 -8.03 12.95
N ASP A 66 23.95 -7.25 12.16
CA ASP A 66 22.50 -7.18 12.19
C ASP A 66 21.96 -7.14 10.75
N PRO A 67 21.45 -8.26 10.20
CA PRO A 67 20.93 -8.33 8.83
C PRO A 67 19.77 -7.37 8.58
N ASP A 68 18.96 -7.10 9.61
CA ASP A 68 17.76 -6.27 9.51
C ASP A 68 18.08 -4.77 9.51
N ALA A 69 19.24 -4.38 10.07
CA ALA A 69 19.75 -3.02 10.10
C ALA A 69 21.08 -2.88 9.32
N SER A 70 21.18 -3.52 8.16
CA SER A 70 22.43 -3.60 7.38
C SER A 70 22.81 -2.30 6.66
N GLN A 71 21.86 -1.40 6.41
CA GLN A 71 22.08 -0.17 5.61
C GLN A 71 23.20 0.74 6.14
N PRO A 72 23.28 1.05 7.45
CA PRO A 72 24.36 1.87 8.01
C PRO A 72 25.72 1.17 7.99
N GLU A 73 25.75 -0.17 8.14
CA GLU A 73 26.99 -0.95 8.08
C GLU A 73 27.55 -1.01 6.65
N ILE A 74 26.68 -1.24 5.66
CA ILE A 74 27.03 -1.19 4.23
C ILE A 74 27.67 0.17 3.89
N MET A 75 27.07 1.27 4.33
CA MET A 75 27.58 2.62 4.08
C MET A 75 28.93 2.88 4.74
N LEU A 76 29.13 2.37 5.96
CA LEU A 76 30.40 2.45 6.66
C LEU A 76 31.52 1.69 5.90
N TYR A 77 31.22 0.50 5.41
CA TYR A 77 32.18 -0.35 4.69
C TYR A 77 32.52 0.13 3.27
N VAL A 78 31.60 0.85 2.60
CA VAL A 78 31.81 1.33 1.22
C VAL A 78 32.49 2.70 1.18
N ALA A 79 32.16 3.62 2.10
CA ALA A 79 32.55 5.04 1.95
C ALA A 79 33.05 5.71 3.25
N GLY A 80 33.15 4.97 4.36
CA GLY A 80 33.69 5.46 5.63
C GLY A 80 32.70 6.30 6.46
N LYS A 81 33.14 6.70 7.66
CA LYS A 81 32.28 7.30 8.72
C LYS A 81 31.60 8.61 8.30
N ALA A 82 32.28 9.46 7.54
CA ALA A 82 31.73 10.76 7.12
C ALA A 82 30.53 10.58 6.17
N PHE A 83 30.60 9.62 5.25
CA PHE A 83 29.50 9.30 4.34
C PHE A 83 28.34 8.62 5.06
N GLN A 84 28.64 7.72 6.01
CA GLN A 84 27.63 7.07 6.84
C GLN A 84 26.74 8.10 7.57
N VAL A 85 27.33 9.11 8.22
CA VAL A 85 26.56 10.13 8.94
C VAL A 85 25.70 10.96 7.99
N GLY A 86 26.25 11.42 6.86
CA GLY A 86 25.48 12.18 5.88
C GLY A 86 24.30 11.38 5.31
N ALA A 87 24.53 10.11 5.03
CA ALA A 87 23.49 9.24 4.50
C ALA A 87 22.42 8.85 5.53
N LEU A 88 22.79 8.67 6.80
CA LEU A 88 21.85 8.46 7.91
C LEU A 88 20.92 9.67 8.12
N ILE A 89 21.48 10.89 8.02
CA ILE A 89 20.67 12.12 8.10
C ILE A 89 19.68 12.16 6.93
N PHE A 90 20.17 11.88 5.71
CA PHE A 90 19.33 11.88 4.51
C PHE A 90 18.23 10.79 4.56
N SER A 91 18.55 9.58 5.01
CA SER A 91 17.57 8.50 5.15
C SER A 91 16.50 8.85 6.18
N THR A 92 16.89 9.45 7.31
CA THR A 92 15.95 9.91 8.35
C THR A 92 14.98 10.95 7.79
N ILE A 93 15.47 11.95 7.05
CA ILE A 93 14.62 12.96 6.41
C ILE A 93 13.66 12.33 5.40
N THR A 94 14.15 11.37 4.61
CA THR A 94 13.34 10.67 3.60
C THR A 94 12.24 9.83 4.24
N VAL A 95 12.55 9.12 5.33
CA VAL A 95 11.57 8.33 6.10
C VAL A 95 10.51 9.23 6.72
N LEU A 96 10.90 10.37 7.31
CA LEU A 96 9.95 11.35 7.84
C LEU A 96 9.05 11.93 6.75
N ALA A 97 9.61 12.28 5.59
CA ALA A 97 8.84 12.77 4.44
C ALA A 97 7.83 11.72 3.93
N SER A 98 8.27 10.46 3.81
CA SER A 98 7.40 9.34 3.42
C SER A 98 6.29 9.10 4.44
N GLY A 99 6.62 9.15 5.74
CA GLY A 99 5.64 9.01 6.82
C GLY A 99 4.57 10.10 6.78
N MET A 100 4.97 11.37 6.58
CA MET A 100 4.01 12.47 6.40
C MET A 100 3.11 12.28 5.18
N ALA A 101 3.67 11.83 4.05
CA ALA A 101 2.89 11.56 2.84
C ALA A 101 1.88 10.43 3.06
N ALA A 102 2.27 9.34 3.73
CA ALA A 102 1.38 8.23 4.09
C ALA A 102 0.26 8.70 5.03
N HIS A 103 0.60 9.48 6.07
CA HIS A 103 -0.37 10.08 6.98
C HIS A 103 -1.43 10.93 6.26
N ALA A 104 -0.98 11.79 5.34
CA ALA A 104 -1.88 12.62 4.54
C ALA A 104 -2.77 11.76 3.61
N GLY A 105 -2.20 10.72 3.01
CA GLY A 105 -2.93 9.77 2.16
C GLY A 105 -4.06 9.06 2.90
N VAL A 106 -3.79 8.53 4.09
CA VAL A 106 -4.82 7.85 4.92
C VAL A 106 -5.92 8.82 5.34
N ALA A 107 -5.57 10.02 5.81
CA ALA A 107 -6.57 11.01 6.22
C ALA A 107 -7.51 11.42 5.07
N ARG A 108 -6.97 11.49 3.83
CA ARG A 108 -7.74 11.76 2.62
C ARG A 108 -8.65 10.60 2.23
N LEU A 109 -8.15 9.37 2.27
CA LEU A 109 -8.96 8.18 2.03
C LEU A 109 -10.15 8.09 2.99
N MET A 110 -9.92 8.33 4.29
CA MET A 110 -10.99 8.37 5.29
C MET A 110 -12.00 9.49 5.03
N TYR A 111 -11.54 10.63 4.51
CA TYR A 111 -12.43 11.72 4.12
C TYR A 111 -13.33 11.34 2.94
N VAL A 112 -12.77 10.75 1.89
CA VAL A 112 -13.53 10.26 0.72
C VAL A 112 -14.55 9.21 1.15
N MET A 113 -14.15 8.23 1.97
CA MET A 113 -15.08 7.23 2.53
C MET A 113 -16.19 7.85 3.40
N GLY A 114 -15.88 8.94 4.13
CA GLY A 114 -16.86 9.72 4.87
C GLY A 114 -17.83 10.51 3.99
N ARG A 115 -17.34 11.07 2.88
CA ARG A 115 -18.16 11.77 1.86
C ARG A 115 -19.13 10.81 1.18
N ASP A 116 -18.63 9.64 0.80
CA ASP A 116 -19.38 8.60 0.09
C ASP A 116 -20.40 7.90 1.03
N GLY A 117 -20.44 8.25 2.32
CA GLY A 117 -21.45 7.79 3.26
C GLY A 117 -21.19 6.40 3.85
N VAL A 118 -19.97 5.86 3.68
CA VAL A 118 -19.52 4.63 4.35
C VAL A 118 -19.30 4.87 5.84
N PHE A 119 -18.87 6.09 6.21
CA PHE A 119 -18.74 6.56 7.60
C PHE A 119 -19.74 7.69 7.92
N PRO A 120 -20.01 7.98 9.22
CA PRO A 120 -20.89 9.09 9.61
C PRO A 120 -20.39 10.42 9.03
N LYS A 121 -21.18 11.01 8.11
CA LYS A 121 -20.85 12.26 7.39
C LYS A 121 -20.50 13.41 8.34
N SER A 122 -21.08 13.43 9.54
CA SER A 122 -20.91 14.52 10.51
C SER A 122 -19.50 14.62 11.10
N PHE A 123 -18.72 13.53 11.11
CA PHE A 123 -17.37 13.54 11.70
C PHE A 123 -16.28 13.39 10.63
N PHE A 124 -16.47 12.47 9.67
CA PHE A 124 -15.47 12.16 8.64
C PHE A 124 -15.55 13.02 7.39
N GLY A 125 -16.69 13.70 7.15
CA GLY A 125 -16.89 14.62 6.03
C GLY A 125 -16.59 16.09 6.35
N TYR A 126 -16.16 16.40 7.58
CA TYR A 126 -15.87 17.78 7.99
C TYR A 126 -14.50 18.23 7.47
N VAL A 127 -14.52 19.17 6.51
CA VAL A 127 -13.33 19.85 6.00
C VAL A 127 -13.19 21.18 6.72
N HIS A 128 -11.98 21.48 7.22
CA HIS A 128 -11.72 22.75 7.87
C HIS A 128 -11.88 23.91 6.87
N PRO A 129 -12.76 24.91 7.12
CA PRO A 129 -13.15 25.93 6.12
C PRO A 129 -12.00 26.83 5.65
N LYS A 130 -10.98 27.04 6.51
CA LYS A 130 -9.80 27.87 6.20
C LYS A 130 -8.65 27.12 5.48
N TRP A 131 -8.46 25.83 5.77
CA TRP A 131 -7.32 25.04 5.28
C TRP A 131 -7.71 24.03 4.20
N ARG A 132 -9.02 23.83 3.98
CA ARG A 132 -9.57 22.81 3.08
C ARG A 132 -9.03 21.39 3.34
N THR A 133 -8.56 21.13 4.55
CA THR A 133 -8.03 19.82 4.98
C THR A 133 -8.98 19.14 5.98
N PRO A 134 -9.06 17.79 5.96
CA PRO A 134 -9.87 17.02 6.91
C PRO A 134 -9.14 16.91 8.27
N ALA A 135 -9.11 18.01 9.03
CA ALA A 135 -8.33 18.13 10.27
C ALA A 135 -8.69 17.05 11.32
N MET A 136 -9.97 16.68 11.44
CA MET A 136 -10.41 15.63 12.37
C MET A 136 -9.85 14.26 12.00
N ASN A 137 -9.80 13.93 10.69
CA ASN A 137 -9.23 12.67 10.23
C ASN A 137 -7.71 12.64 10.46
N ILE A 138 -7.02 13.77 10.26
CA ILE A 138 -5.58 13.88 10.55
C ILE A 138 -5.28 13.63 12.03
N ILE A 139 -6.08 14.23 12.93
CA ILE A 139 -5.91 14.02 14.38
C ILE A 139 -6.18 12.56 14.76
N LEU A 140 -7.22 11.94 14.21
CA LEU A 140 -7.54 10.54 14.48
C LEU A 140 -6.42 9.59 14.00
N VAL A 141 -5.94 9.79 12.77
CA VAL A 141 -4.83 8.99 12.22
C VAL A 141 -3.56 9.22 13.04
N GLY A 142 -3.29 10.46 13.47
CA GLY A 142 -2.17 10.78 14.36
C GLY A 142 -2.29 10.08 15.72
N ALA A 143 -3.46 10.08 16.35
CA ALA A 143 -3.70 9.39 17.61
C ALA A 143 -3.50 7.87 17.49
N ILE A 144 -3.97 7.26 16.41
CA ILE A 144 -3.75 5.82 16.13
C ILE A 144 -2.26 5.54 15.90
N ALA A 145 -1.55 6.39 15.18
CA ALA A 145 -0.10 6.23 14.98
C ALA A 145 0.70 6.35 16.29
N LEU A 146 0.27 7.20 17.23
CA LEU A 146 0.89 7.28 18.56
C LEU A 146 0.66 6.00 19.38
N LEU A 147 -0.46 5.30 19.20
CA LEU A 147 -0.68 3.99 19.84
C LEU A 147 0.26 2.91 19.28
N ALA A 148 0.78 3.10 18.07
CA ALA A 148 1.69 2.17 17.41
C ALA A 148 3.15 2.27 17.87
N ILE A 149 3.49 3.14 18.85
CA ILE A 149 4.87 3.31 19.37
C ILE A 149 5.46 2.00 19.92
N ASN A 150 4.63 1.08 20.42
CA ASN A 150 5.09 -0.20 20.96
C ASN A 150 5.18 -1.33 19.90
N PHE A 151 4.93 -1.04 18.62
CA PHE A 151 5.03 -2.06 17.57
C PHE A 151 6.48 -2.22 17.11
N ASP A 152 6.91 -3.48 17.02
CA ASP A 152 8.18 -3.81 16.40
C ASP A 152 8.10 -3.70 14.86
N LEU A 153 9.23 -3.42 14.21
CA LEU A 153 9.33 -3.24 12.75
C LEU A 153 8.87 -4.50 12.01
N VAL A 154 9.22 -5.68 12.52
CA VAL A 154 8.81 -6.96 11.97
C VAL A 154 7.28 -7.09 11.97
N MET A 155 6.64 -6.76 13.10
CA MET A 155 5.18 -6.81 13.25
C MET A 155 4.47 -5.77 12.37
N ALA A 156 5.02 -4.56 12.28
CA ALA A 156 4.48 -3.50 11.43
C ALA A 156 4.54 -3.90 9.94
N THR A 157 5.68 -4.42 9.49
CA THR A 157 5.88 -4.87 8.10
C THR A 157 4.96 -6.05 7.77
N ALA A 158 4.81 -7.00 8.69
CA ALA A 158 3.88 -8.11 8.58
C ALA A 158 2.42 -7.64 8.39
N LEU A 159 1.96 -6.69 9.22
CA LEU A 159 0.61 -6.14 9.14
C LEU A 159 0.36 -5.39 7.82
N ILE A 160 1.35 -4.61 7.35
CA ILE A 160 1.25 -3.88 6.08
C ILE A 160 1.21 -4.86 4.90
N ASN A 161 2.08 -5.87 4.88
CA ASN A 161 2.10 -6.88 3.83
C ASN A 161 0.77 -7.64 3.76
N PHE A 162 0.21 -8.01 4.90
CA PHE A 162 -1.10 -8.63 4.95
C PHE A 162 -2.19 -7.70 4.40
N GLY A 163 -2.23 -6.44 4.84
CA GLY A 163 -3.19 -5.46 4.36
C GLY A 163 -3.11 -5.25 2.85
N ALA A 164 -1.89 -5.15 2.30
CA ALA A 164 -1.64 -5.04 0.88
C ALA A 164 -2.10 -6.28 0.10
N LEU A 165 -1.82 -7.49 0.59
CA LEU A 165 -2.28 -8.74 -0.04
C LEU A 165 -3.79 -8.86 -0.06
N VAL A 166 -4.45 -8.51 1.05
CA VAL A 166 -5.92 -8.46 1.11
C VAL A 166 -6.44 -7.46 0.09
N ALA A 167 -5.92 -6.23 0.09
CA ALA A 167 -6.33 -5.19 -0.85
C ALA A 167 -6.15 -5.64 -2.31
N PHE A 168 -4.98 -6.19 -2.68
CA PHE A 168 -4.73 -6.69 -4.04
C PHE A 168 -5.61 -7.89 -4.39
N THR A 169 -5.91 -8.78 -3.44
CA THR A 169 -6.87 -9.88 -3.66
C THR A 169 -8.25 -9.33 -3.99
N PHE A 170 -8.74 -8.38 -3.19
CA PHE A 170 -10.05 -7.76 -3.40
C PHE A 170 -10.11 -6.92 -4.67
N VAL A 171 -9.03 -6.22 -5.05
CA VAL A 171 -8.97 -5.47 -6.32
C VAL A 171 -9.05 -6.44 -7.50
N ASN A 172 -8.27 -7.52 -7.52
CA ASN A 172 -8.35 -8.52 -8.58
C ASN A 172 -9.74 -9.15 -8.66
N LEU A 173 -10.32 -9.52 -7.52
CA LEU A 173 -11.68 -10.08 -7.46
C LEU A 173 -12.75 -9.07 -7.91
N SER A 174 -12.60 -7.79 -7.55
CA SER A 174 -13.50 -6.71 -7.95
C SER A 174 -13.43 -6.45 -9.45
N VAL A 175 -12.23 -6.48 -10.05
CA VAL A 175 -12.07 -6.37 -11.51
C VAL A 175 -12.74 -7.54 -12.21
N ILE A 176 -12.54 -8.78 -11.73
CA ILE A 176 -13.21 -9.96 -12.29
C ILE A 176 -14.74 -9.81 -12.16
N SER A 177 -15.25 -9.51 -10.97
CA SER A 177 -16.69 -9.37 -10.73
C SER A 177 -17.33 -8.24 -11.55
N GLN A 178 -16.72 -7.06 -11.57
CA GLN A 178 -17.27 -5.89 -12.26
C GLN A 178 -17.18 -6.04 -13.79
N PHE A 179 -16.01 -6.37 -14.35
CA PHE A 179 -15.84 -6.39 -15.81
C PHE A 179 -16.37 -7.67 -16.46
N TRP A 180 -16.21 -8.83 -15.81
CA TRP A 180 -16.64 -10.11 -16.37
C TRP A 180 -18.10 -10.43 -16.08
N ILE A 181 -18.55 -10.26 -14.83
CA ILE A 181 -19.90 -10.66 -14.41
C ILE A 181 -20.92 -9.54 -14.65
N ARG A 182 -20.63 -8.31 -14.20
CA ARG A 182 -21.59 -7.19 -14.26
C ARG A 182 -21.62 -6.48 -15.62
N GLU A 183 -20.47 -6.06 -16.13
CA GLU A 183 -20.43 -5.25 -17.36
C GLU A 183 -20.42 -6.08 -18.65
N LYS A 184 -20.19 -7.41 -18.56
CA LYS A 184 -20.14 -8.34 -19.70
C LYS A 184 -19.39 -7.74 -20.91
N ARG A 185 -18.28 -7.04 -20.68
CA ARG A 185 -17.43 -6.46 -21.75
C ARG A 185 -16.58 -7.55 -22.41
N ASN A 186 -17.26 -8.56 -22.97
CA ASN A 186 -16.67 -9.76 -23.55
C ASN A 186 -16.74 -9.70 -25.09
N LYS A 187 -16.44 -8.53 -25.68
CA LYS A 187 -16.63 -8.29 -27.13
C LYS A 187 -15.33 -8.29 -27.95
N THR A 188 -14.15 -8.14 -27.33
CA THR A 188 -12.87 -8.05 -28.07
C THR A 188 -11.77 -8.94 -27.45
N LEU A 189 -10.88 -9.52 -28.26
CA LEU A 189 -9.74 -10.30 -27.77
C LEU A 189 -8.77 -9.49 -26.88
N LYS A 190 -8.66 -8.17 -27.12
CA LYS A 190 -7.95 -7.25 -26.21
C LYS A 190 -8.60 -7.17 -24.83
N ASP A 191 -9.93 -7.17 -24.78
CA ASP A 191 -10.68 -7.13 -23.51
C ASP A 191 -10.44 -8.42 -22.71
N HIS A 192 -10.35 -9.57 -23.38
CA HIS A 192 -10.03 -10.84 -22.71
C HIS A 192 -8.62 -10.84 -22.11
N PHE A 193 -7.63 -10.31 -22.83
CA PHE A 193 -6.26 -10.23 -22.33
C PHE A 193 -6.11 -9.23 -21.17
N GLN A 194 -6.83 -8.10 -21.27
CA GLN A 194 -6.71 -6.98 -20.33
C GLN A 194 -7.58 -7.14 -19.08
N TYR A 195 -8.74 -7.77 -19.19
CA TYR A 195 -9.70 -7.91 -18.08
C TYR A 195 -9.79 -9.32 -17.50
N LEU A 196 -9.24 -10.35 -18.15
CA LEU A 196 -9.21 -11.71 -17.60
C LEU A 196 -7.78 -12.21 -17.36
N PHE A 197 -6.90 -12.15 -18.37
CA PHE A 197 -5.56 -12.73 -18.23
C PHE A 197 -4.68 -11.96 -17.24
N LEU A 198 -4.63 -10.62 -17.38
CA LEU A 198 -3.86 -9.76 -16.47
C LEU A 198 -4.31 -9.87 -15.00
N PRO A 199 -5.62 -9.77 -14.67
CA PRO A 199 -6.10 -9.96 -13.30
C PRO A 199 -5.95 -11.40 -12.78
N MET A 200 -6.07 -12.43 -13.64
CA MET A 200 -5.81 -13.81 -13.22
C MET A 200 -4.34 -14.03 -12.88
N CYS A 201 -3.40 -13.53 -13.69
CA CYS A 201 -1.98 -13.58 -13.37
C CYS A 201 -1.67 -12.83 -12.06
N GLY A 202 -2.31 -11.67 -11.85
CA GLY A 202 -2.23 -10.92 -10.59
C GLY A 202 -2.74 -11.74 -9.41
N ALA A 203 -3.94 -12.30 -9.51
CA ALA A 203 -4.56 -13.13 -8.48
C ALA A 203 -3.72 -14.40 -8.18
N LEU A 204 -3.14 -15.04 -9.20
CA LEU A 204 -2.24 -16.18 -9.03
C LEU A 204 -0.95 -15.78 -8.32
N THR A 205 -0.37 -14.64 -8.67
CA THR A 205 0.85 -14.12 -8.00
C THR A 205 0.56 -13.77 -6.55
N VAL A 206 -0.57 -13.12 -6.27
CA VAL A 206 -1.03 -12.83 -4.90
C VAL A 206 -1.32 -14.11 -4.14
N GLY A 207 -1.96 -15.10 -4.77
CA GLY A 207 -2.20 -16.43 -4.18
C GLY A 207 -0.90 -17.17 -3.84
N ALA A 208 0.10 -17.09 -4.71
CA ALA A 208 1.43 -17.63 -4.44
C ALA A 208 2.10 -16.93 -3.25
N LEU A 209 1.95 -15.60 -3.11
CA LEU A 209 2.46 -14.85 -1.96
C LEU A 209 1.72 -15.21 -0.66
N TRP A 210 0.41 -15.48 -0.71
CA TRP A 210 -0.36 -15.95 0.44
C TRP A 210 0.15 -17.27 1.03
N VAL A 211 0.50 -18.23 0.16
CA VAL A 211 1.03 -19.54 0.59
C VAL A 211 2.40 -19.41 1.25
N ASN A 212 3.10 -18.32 0.98
CA ASN A 212 4.47 -18.08 1.43
C ASN A 212 4.57 -16.98 2.50
N LEU A 213 3.42 -16.54 3.03
CA LEU A 213 3.39 -15.57 4.11
C LEU A 213 3.83 -16.21 5.42
N GLU A 214 4.57 -15.44 6.21
CA GLU A 214 4.97 -15.85 7.54
C GLU A 214 3.73 -16.10 8.41
N GLU A 215 3.74 -17.16 9.23
CA GLU A 215 2.59 -17.56 10.04
C GLU A 215 2.10 -16.42 10.96
N SER A 216 3.04 -15.60 11.45
CA SER A 216 2.76 -14.39 12.23
C SER A 216 1.90 -13.37 11.47
N SER A 217 2.20 -13.14 10.19
CA SER A 217 1.43 -12.26 9.30
C SER A 217 0.03 -12.80 9.04
N MET A 218 -0.09 -14.12 8.91
CA MET A 218 -1.39 -14.77 8.64
C MET A 218 -2.33 -14.70 9.85
N VAL A 219 -1.83 -14.94 11.07
CA VAL A 219 -2.64 -14.86 12.29
C VAL A 219 -3.09 -13.42 12.57
N LEU A 220 -2.16 -12.47 12.57
CA LEU A 220 -2.49 -11.04 12.79
C LEU A 220 -3.44 -10.53 11.72
N GLY A 221 -3.22 -10.98 10.49
CA GLY A 221 -4.06 -10.65 9.38
C GLY A 221 -5.47 -11.20 9.46
N LEU A 222 -5.64 -12.47 9.83
CA LEU A 222 -6.97 -13.07 10.03
C LEU A 222 -7.75 -12.35 11.13
N ILE A 223 -7.08 -11.96 12.23
CA ILE A 223 -7.70 -11.14 13.29
C ILE A 223 -8.16 -9.79 12.72
N TRP A 224 -7.31 -9.12 11.95
CA TRP A 224 -7.65 -7.84 11.33
C TRP A 224 -8.79 -7.96 10.30
N ALA A 225 -8.75 -8.97 9.44
CA ALA A 225 -9.79 -9.27 8.46
C ALA A 225 -11.12 -9.62 9.13
N ALA A 226 -11.10 -10.34 10.25
CA ALA A 226 -12.29 -10.62 11.05
C ALA A 226 -12.88 -9.33 11.63
N ILE A 227 -12.05 -8.44 12.19
CA ILE A 227 -12.50 -7.12 12.67
C ILE A 227 -13.11 -6.31 11.52
N GLY A 228 -12.45 -6.28 10.36
CA GLY A 228 -12.94 -5.59 9.16
C GLY A 228 -14.27 -6.14 8.66
N LEU A 229 -14.43 -7.47 8.63
CA LEU A 229 -15.69 -8.13 8.26
C LEU A 229 -16.81 -7.85 9.26
N ILE A 230 -16.53 -7.89 10.56
CA ILE A 230 -17.51 -7.56 11.60
C ILE A 230 -17.95 -6.11 11.47
N TYR A 231 -17.00 -5.19 11.24
CA TYR A 231 -17.30 -3.79 11.00
C TYR A 231 -18.18 -3.60 9.75
N LEU A 232 -17.80 -4.24 8.63
CA LEU A 232 -18.53 -4.15 7.38
C LEU A 232 -19.94 -4.76 7.49
N ALA A 233 -20.09 -5.89 8.19
CA ALA A 233 -21.39 -6.49 8.49
C ALA A 233 -22.25 -5.58 9.37
N CYS A 234 -21.64 -4.86 10.32
CA CYS A 234 -22.35 -3.90 11.16
C CYS A 234 -22.81 -2.67 10.35
N VAL A 235 -21.94 -2.11 9.50
CA VAL A 235 -22.24 -0.95 8.63
C VAL A 235 -23.26 -1.29 7.55
N THR A 236 -23.14 -2.46 6.92
CA THR A 236 -24.08 -2.90 5.87
C THR A 236 -25.36 -3.53 6.41
N LYS A 237 -25.53 -3.59 7.75
CA LYS A 237 -26.61 -4.34 8.43
C LYS A 237 -26.77 -5.75 7.84
N SER A 238 -25.66 -6.49 7.74
CA SER A 238 -25.57 -7.82 7.14
C SER A 238 -25.89 -7.83 5.64
N PHE A 239 -25.17 -7.02 4.86
CA PHE A 239 -25.25 -6.98 3.38
C PHE A 239 -26.64 -6.70 2.79
N ARG A 240 -27.55 -6.09 3.56
CA ARG A 240 -28.93 -5.82 3.11
C ARG A 240 -29.08 -4.53 2.30
N ASN A 241 -28.16 -3.58 2.43
CA ASN A 241 -28.16 -2.35 1.66
C ASN A 241 -26.94 -2.29 0.71
N PRO A 242 -27.11 -1.82 -0.54
CA PRO A 242 -25.98 -1.53 -1.40
C PRO A 242 -25.11 -0.43 -0.75
N VAL A 243 -23.80 -0.51 -0.98
CA VAL A 243 -22.86 0.54 -0.57
C VAL A 243 -23.36 1.86 -1.17
N PRO A 244 -23.65 2.90 -0.38
CA PRO A 244 -24.12 4.16 -0.92
C PRO A 244 -23.05 4.70 -1.87
N GLN A 245 -23.40 4.81 -3.15
CA GLN A 245 -22.58 5.49 -4.14
C GLN A 245 -22.97 6.96 -4.12
N TYR A 246 -21.99 7.86 -4.20
CA TYR A 246 -22.25 9.27 -4.44
C TYR A 246 -22.79 9.36 -5.87
N GLU A 247 -24.09 9.64 -6.03
CA GLU A 247 -24.64 10.03 -7.32
C GLU A 247 -24.10 11.43 -7.63
N ASP A 248 -23.27 11.54 -8.68
CA ASP A 248 -22.97 12.82 -9.30
C ASP A 248 -24.29 13.45 -9.74
N VAL A 249 -24.80 14.38 -8.95
CA VAL A 249 -25.93 15.21 -9.36
C VAL A 249 -25.41 16.18 -10.41
N ALA A 250 -25.61 15.77 -11.67
CA ALA A 250 -25.66 16.52 -12.93
C ALA A 250 -25.03 17.93 -13.00
#